data_AF-A0A6P5XTI7-F1
#
_entry.id   AF-A0A6P5XTI7-F1
#
_cell.length_a   1.000
_cell.length_b   1.000
_cell.length_c   1.000
_cell.angle_alpha   90.00
_cell.angle_beta   90.00
_cell.angle_gamma   90.00
#
_symmetry.space_group_name_H-M   'P 1'
#
loop_
_entity.id
_entity.type
_entity.pdbx_description
1 polymer ?
#
loop_
_entity_poly.entity_id
_entity_poly.type
_entity_poly.pdbx_seq_one_letter_code
_entity_poly.pdbx_strand_id
1 'polypeptide(L)'
;MPLYVDREAPKLWRKIYSEALIEISLLAENWKLILAGLVFQYIHGLAAHGIHYLHRPGQTLQDAGFFLLPELGQDKFYISETLFTFIFGSFVLWTFHPFVFQSKRIYTVLIWCRILAYLVVCQCLRIVTFYSTQLPGPNYHCREGSKLARLPPPESVLEVFLINFPQGVIYGCGDLIFSSHMIFTLVFVRTYQKYGMRRCIKQFAWLLAVVQSLLIIASRKHYTVDIVVAWYTVNLVAFFLDRKLPELPDRSSGSTAPPLLPLSTRNKDGKNKEEHQKLLNGNSSATTSSV
;
A
#
# COMPACT_ATOMS: atom_id res chain seq x y z
N MET A 1 32.81 21.96 30.41
CA MET A 1 32.15 21.97 29.08
C MET A 1 30.72 21.48 29.26
N PRO A 2 29.70 22.37 29.26
CA PRO A 2 28.32 21.93 29.39
C PRO A 2 27.83 21.36 28.05
N LEU A 3 27.12 20.24 28.14
CA LEU A 3 26.58 19.43 27.05
C LEU A 3 25.69 20.26 26.11
N TYR A 4 26.13 20.44 24.87
CA TYR A 4 25.37 21.01 23.75
C TYR A 4 24.32 20.03 23.19
N VAL A 5 23.69 19.21 24.03
CA VAL A 5 22.75 18.16 23.59
C VAL A 5 21.29 18.59 23.73
N ASP A 6 21.00 19.61 24.54
CA ASP A 6 19.63 19.91 24.99
C ASP A 6 18.84 20.86 24.07
N ARG A 7 19.46 21.42 23.02
CA ARG A 7 18.81 22.38 22.10
C ARG A 7 18.27 21.76 20.81
N GLU A 8 18.68 20.55 20.44
CA GLU A 8 18.26 19.90 19.19
C GLU A 8 17.01 19.03 19.36
N ALA A 9 16.90 18.31 20.48
CA ALA A 9 15.73 17.52 20.83
C ALA A 9 14.40 18.32 20.82
N PRO A 10 14.29 19.53 21.41
CA PRO A 10 13.05 20.31 21.36
C PRO A 10 12.72 20.89 19.97
N LYS A 11 13.69 20.93 19.04
CA LYS A 11 13.46 21.31 17.63
C LYS A 11 12.98 20.13 16.81
N LEU A 12 13.58 18.96 17.02
CA LEU A 12 13.15 17.71 16.38
C LEU A 12 11.73 17.33 16.82
N TRP A 13 11.44 17.40 18.12
CA TRP A 13 10.12 17.10 18.66
C TRP A 13 9.02 18.00 18.11
N ARG A 14 9.26 19.32 18.05
CA ARG A 14 8.31 20.28 17.45
C ARG A 14 8.04 19.99 15.97
N LYS A 15 9.06 19.59 15.22
CA LYS A 15 8.92 19.23 13.80
C LYS A 15 8.17 17.90 13.62
N ILE A 16 8.48 16.89 14.43
CA ILE A 16 7.74 15.62 14.44
C ILE A 16 6.26 15.88 14.76
N TYR A 17 5.99 16.74 15.75
CA TYR A 17 4.64 17.13 16.12
C TYR A 17 3.91 17.84 14.98
N SER A 18 4.52 18.82 14.33
CA SER A 18 3.90 19.52 13.20
C SER A 18 3.65 18.60 12.00
N GLU A 19 4.59 17.69 11.72
CA GLU A 19 4.44 16.68 10.66
C GLU A 19 3.33 15.67 10.99
N ALA A 20 3.23 15.25 12.25
CA ALA A 20 2.16 14.37 12.71
C ALA A 20 0.80 15.06 12.59
N LEU A 21 0.70 16.35 12.93
CA LEU A 21 -0.54 17.11 12.77
C LEU A 21 -0.98 17.21 11.30
N ILE A 22 -0.06 17.44 10.36
CA ILE A 22 -0.41 17.48 8.93
C ILE A 22 -0.86 16.10 8.44
N GLU A 23 -0.16 15.03 8.82
CA GLU A 23 -0.56 13.66 8.45
C GLU A 23 -1.90 13.28 9.09
N ILE A 24 -2.18 13.69 10.33
CA ILE A 24 -3.48 13.50 10.98
C ILE A 24 -4.57 14.28 10.25
N SER A 25 -4.31 15.51 9.82
CA SER A 25 -5.27 16.29 9.03
C SER A 25 -5.59 15.61 7.70
N LEU A 26 -4.56 15.11 6.98
CA LEU A 26 -4.74 14.37 5.73
C LEU A 26 -5.46 13.03 5.96
N LEU A 27 -5.17 12.37 7.08
CA LEU A 27 -5.86 11.15 7.50
C LEU A 27 -7.35 11.46 7.77
N ALA A 28 -7.65 12.54 8.48
CA ALA A 28 -9.02 12.97 8.77
C ALA A 28 -9.79 13.41 7.51
N GLU A 29 -9.10 13.84 6.45
CA GLU A 29 -9.72 14.12 5.16
C GLU A 29 -9.99 12.84 4.36
N ASN A 30 -9.05 11.87 4.40
CA ASN A 30 -9.08 10.66 3.58
C ASN A 30 -9.51 9.39 4.35
N TRP A 31 -9.98 9.51 5.59
CA TRP A 31 -10.23 8.37 6.49
C TRP A 31 -11.22 7.36 5.90
N LYS A 32 -12.21 7.83 5.12
CA LYS A 32 -13.20 6.96 4.47
C LYS A 32 -12.54 6.01 3.48
N LEU A 33 -11.55 6.47 2.71
CA LEU A 33 -10.83 5.63 1.75
C LEU A 33 -9.95 4.60 2.46
N ILE A 34 -9.27 5.03 3.52
CA ILE A 34 -8.43 4.12 4.32
C ILE A 34 -9.28 3.08 5.02
N LEU A 35 -10.37 3.49 5.67
CA LEU A 35 -11.30 2.59 6.32
C LEU A 35 -11.92 1.61 5.32
N ALA A 36 -12.38 2.10 4.16
CA ALA A 36 -12.91 1.23 3.10
C ALA A 36 -11.86 0.21 2.63
N GLY A 37 -10.61 0.64 2.44
CA GLY A 37 -9.50 -0.26 2.09
C GLY A 37 -9.23 -1.33 3.14
N LEU A 38 -9.23 -0.95 4.44
CA LEU A 38 -9.02 -1.88 5.56
C LEU A 38 -10.18 -2.86 5.72
N VAL A 39 -11.43 -2.38 5.64
CA VAL A 39 -12.62 -3.24 5.64
C VAL A 39 -12.56 -4.22 4.47
N PHE A 40 -12.12 -3.77 3.31
CA PHE A 40 -11.95 -4.66 2.16
C PHE A 40 -10.84 -5.70 2.36
N GLN A 41 -9.73 -5.37 3.04
CA GLN A 41 -8.71 -6.37 3.41
C GLN A 41 -9.33 -7.49 4.27
N TYR A 42 -10.20 -7.14 5.20
CA TYR A 42 -10.92 -8.10 6.03
C TYR A 42 -11.90 -8.94 5.19
N ILE A 43 -12.68 -8.31 4.30
CA ILE A 43 -13.58 -9.02 3.36
C ILE A 43 -12.80 -10.01 2.47
N HIS A 44 -11.64 -9.60 1.94
CA HIS A 44 -10.77 -10.48 1.18
C HIS A 44 -10.26 -11.65 2.03
N GLY A 45 -9.87 -11.41 3.29
CA GLY A 45 -9.51 -12.48 4.22
C GLY A 45 -10.65 -13.45 4.47
N LEU A 46 -11.87 -12.94 4.65
CA LEU A 46 -13.09 -13.74 4.82
C LEU A 46 -13.39 -14.58 3.57
N ALA A 47 -13.24 -14.01 2.38
CA ALA A 47 -13.39 -14.69 1.11
C ALA A 47 -12.36 -15.83 0.93
N ALA A 48 -11.09 -15.57 1.28
CA ALA A 48 -10.03 -16.58 1.26
C ALA A 48 -10.23 -17.68 2.32
N HIS A 49 -10.85 -17.36 3.45
CA HIS A 49 -11.24 -18.36 4.43
C HIS A 49 -12.46 -19.16 3.96
N GLY A 50 -13.44 -18.50 3.35
CA GLY A 50 -14.64 -19.13 2.79
C GLY A 50 -14.34 -20.17 1.72
N ILE A 51 -13.38 -19.90 0.82
CA ILE A 51 -13.00 -20.86 -0.20
C ILE A 51 -12.31 -22.11 0.38
N HIS A 52 -11.71 -22.00 1.57
CA HIS A 52 -11.09 -23.13 2.25
C HIS A 52 -12.11 -24.20 2.67
N TYR A 53 -13.34 -23.79 3.04
CA TYR A 53 -14.45 -24.72 3.28
C TYR A 53 -14.93 -25.42 2.00
N LEU A 54 -14.84 -24.73 0.86
CA LEU A 54 -15.20 -25.27 -0.45
C LEU A 54 -14.09 -26.13 -1.06
N HIS A 55 -12.88 -26.07 -0.50
CA HIS A 55 -11.72 -26.76 -1.01
C HIS A 55 -11.96 -28.27 -1.11
N ARG A 56 -11.69 -28.83 -2.29
CA ARG A 56 -11.65 -30.27 -2.52
C ARG A 56 -10.20 -30.69 -2.74
N PRO A 57 -9.63 -31.53 -1.85
CA PRO A 57 -8.31 -32.06 -2.08
C PRO A 57 -8.33 -32.94 -3.33
N GLY A 58 -7.24 -32.89 -4.08
CA GLY A 58 -7.07 -33.64 -5.33
C GLY A 58 -5.60 -33.80 -5.65
N GLN A 59 -5.30 -34.52 -6.72
CA GLN A 59 -3.93 -34.63 -7.22
C GLN A 59 -3.38 -33.26 -7.62
N THR A 60 -2.11 -33.02 -7.31
CA THR A 60 -1.43 -31.78 -7.69
C THR A 60 -1.35 -31.64 -9.20
N LEU A 61 -1.67 -30.46 -9.72
CA LEU A 61 -1.61 -30.19 -11.16
C LEU A 61 -0.16 -30.22 -11.68
N GLN A 62 -0.01 -30.55 -12.96
CA GLN A 62 1.28 -30.45 -13.63
C GLN A 62 1.66 -28.97 -13.77
N ASP A 63 2.84 -28.62 -13.27
CA ASP A 63 3.33 -27.25 -13.26
C ASP A 63 4.79 -27.18 -13.69
N ALA A 64 5.08 -26.32 -14.66
CA ALA A 64 6.42 -26.20 -15.23
C ALA A 64 7.43 -25.67 -14.22
N GLY A 65 7.04 -24.73 -13.35
CA GLY A 65 7.94 -24.26 -12.29
C GLY A 65 8.20 -25.33 -11.25
N PHE A 66 7.27 -26.27 -11.05
CA PHE A 66 7.54 -27.42 -10.19
C PHE A 66 8.54 -28.41 -10.79
N PHE A 67 8.54 -28.57 -12.11
CA PHE A 67 9.55 -29.36 -12.80
C PHE A 67 10.93 -28.69 -12.78
N LEU A 68 10.99 -27.37 -12.94
CA LEU A 68 12.24 -26.61 -13.03
C LEU A 68 12.91 -26.34 -11.68
N LEU A 69 12.11 -26.08 -10.63
CA LEU A 69 12.63 -25.71 -9.32
C LEU A 69 12.59 -26.90 -8.37
N PRO A 70 13.72 -27.23 -7.70
CA PRO A 70 13.75 -28.29 -6.71
C PRO A 70 12.83 -27.92 -5.54
N GLU A 71 12.16 -28.93 -4.99
CA GLU A 71 11.33 -28.71 -3.82
C GLU A 71 12.18 -28.37 -2.60
N LEU A 72 11.74 -27.38 -1.82
CA LEU A 72 12.43 -26.97 -0.60
C LEU A 72 12.22 -27.96 0.56
N GLY A 73 11.14 -28.75 0.49
CA GLY A 73 10.70 -29.64 1.55
C GLY A 73 9.81 -28.96 2.60
N GLN A 74 9.07 -29.76 3.38
CA GLN A 74 8.14 -29.29 4.41
C GLN A 74 8.86 -28.48 5.50
N ASP A 75 10.05 -28.91 5.92
CA ASP A 75 10.80 -28.28 7.01
C ASP A 75 11.25 -26.85 6.69
N LYS A 76 11.38 -26.52 5.40
CA LYS A 76 11.84 -25.20 4.91
C LYS A 76 10.70 -24.32 4.40
N PHE A 77 9.46 -24.71 4.62
CA PHE A 77 8.26 -23.97 4.22
C PHE A 77 8.22 -22.52 4.75
N TYR A 78 8.82 -22.28 5.91
CA TYR A 78 8.85 -20.96 6.55
C TYR A 78 9.73 -19.95 5.79
N ILE A 79 10.70 -20.39 4.98
CA ILE A 79 11.68 -19.50 4.34
C ILE A 79 10.98 -18.44 3.46
N SER A 80 9.98 -18.85 2.68
CA SER A 80 9.23 -17.90 1.83
C SER A 80 8.30 -16.98 2.64
N GLU A 81 7.81 -17.39 3.81
CA GLU A 81 7.07 -16.49 4.72
C GLU A 81 8.00 -15.48 5.39
N THR A 82 9.18 -15.91 5.84
CA THR A 82 10.17 -15.04 6.46
C THR A 82 10.61 -13.95 5.49
N LEU A 83 10.88 -14.31 4.22
CA LEU A 83 11.26 -13.32 3.21
C LEU A 83 10.10 -12.35 2.91
N PHE A 84 8.87 -12.84 2.80
CA PHE A 84 7.71 -11.98 2.63
C PHE A 84 7.54 -11.00 3.80
N THR A 85 7.64 -11.51 5.03
CA THR A 85 7.55 -10.72 6.27
C THR A 85 8.64 -9.67 6.33
N PHE A 86 9.86 -10.02 5.89
CA PHE A 86 10.97 -9.07 5.77
C PHE A 86 10.70 -7.97 4.74
N ILE A 87 10.18 -8.31 3.55
CA ILE A 87 9.80 -7.33 2.52
C ILE A 87 8.67 -6.42 3.04
N PHE A 88 7.63 -7.00 3.65
CA PHE A 88 6.51 -6.27 4.23
C PHE A 88 6.98 -5.32 5.34
N GLY A 89 7.72 -5.84 6.32
CA GLY A 89 8.23 -5.07 7.45
C GLY A 89 9.18 -3.96 7.02
N SER A 90 10.10 -4.24 6.10
CA SER A 90 11.02 -3.22 5.57
C SER A 90 10.29 -2.11 4.80
N PHE A 91 9.24 -2.44 4.05
CA PHE A 91 8.40 -1.45 3.37
C PHE A 91 7.62 -0.59 4.36
N VAL A 92 6.97 -1.20 5.35
CA VAL A 92 6.24 -0.48 6.41
C VAL A 92 7.20 0.45 7.15
N LEU A 93 8.36 -0.04 7.58
CA LEU A 93 9.41 0.78 8.21
C LEU A 93 9.85 1.92 7.31
N TRP A 94 9.99 1.70 6.00
CA TRP A 94 10.28 2.77 5.04
C TRP A 94 9.16 3.80 4.93
N THR A 95 7.88 3.41 4.99
CA THR A 95 6.76 4.38 5.00
C THR A 95 6.73 5.27 6.24
N PHE A 96 7.26 4.77 7.36
CA PHE A 96 7.39 5.51 8.62
C PHE A 96 8.77 6.18 8.81
N HIS A 97 9.77 5.81 8.02
CA HIS A 97 11.11 6.42 8.01
C HIS A 97 11.09 7.95 7.91
N PRO A 98 10.17 8.61 7.17
CA PRO A 98 10.06 10.07 7.12
C PRO A 98 9.68 10.72 8.47
N PHE A 99 9.15 9.97 9.45
CA PHE A 99 8.92 10.48 10.81
C PHE A 99 10.19 10.44 11.67
N VAL A 100 11.17 9.60 11.33
CA VAL A 100 12.43 9.41 12.07
C VAL A 100 13.59 10.17 11.42
N PHE A 101 13.66 10.19 10.09
CA PHE A 101 14.72 10.85 9.33
C PHE A 101 14.16 12.03 8.53
N GLN A 102 14.85 13.17 8.59
CA GLN A 102 14.40 14.51 8.20
C GLN A 102 14.16 14.76 6.68
N SER A 103 13.80 13.75 5.88
CA SER A 103 13.61 13.85 4.43
C SER A 103 12.19 13.44 4.00
N LYS A 104 11.18 14.26 4.30
CA LYS A 104 9.82 14.05 3.76
C LYS A 104 9.73 14.63 2.34
N ARG A 105 9.77 13.78 1.32
CA ARG A 105 9.34 14.17 -0.04
C ARG A 105 7.84 13.98 -0.26
N ILE A 106 7.20 13.03 0.44
CA ILE A 106 5.82 12.59 0.19
C ILE A 106 5.11 12.29 1.53
N TYR A 107 3.79 12.48 1.58
CA TYR A 107 2.94 12.16 2.74
C TYR A 107 2.64 10.67 2.84
N THR A 108 2.79 10.11 4.04
CA THR A 108 2.59 8.67 4.30
C THR A 108 1.13 8.26 4.08
N VAL A 109 0.17 9.08 4.53
CA VAL A 109 -1.26 8.81 4.36
C VAL A 109 -1.66 8.65 2.89
N LEU A 110 -1.14 9.52 2.01
CA LEU A 110 -1.48 9.48 0.59
C LEU A 110 -0.88 8.26 -0.13
N ILE A 111 0.31 7.82 0.28
CA ILE A 111 0.92 6.57 -0.19
C ILE A 111 0.01 5.39 0.18
N TRP A 112 -0.43 5.32 1.44
CA TRP A 112 -1.30 4.24 1.91
C TRP A 112 -2.68 4.25 1.26
N CYS A 113 -3.28 5.41 1.01
CA CYS A 113 -4.51 5.52 0.23
C CYS A 113 -4.35 4.87 -1.16
N ARG A 114 -3.23 5.16 -1.84
CA ARG A 114 -2.93 4.61 -3.16
C ARG A 114 -2.66 3.11 -3.13
N ILE A 115 -1.88 2.64 -2.15
CA ILE A 115 -1.62 1.21 -1.93
C ILE A 115 -2.92 0.45 -1.71
N LEU A 116 -3.78 0.95 -0.81
CA LEU A 116 -5.07 0.33 -0.52
C LEU A 116 -5.95 0.28 -1.77
N ALA A 117 -5.96 1.33 -2.61
CA ALA A 117 -6.67 1.29 -3.88
C ALA A 117 -6.15 0.20 -4.84
N TYR A 118 -4.82 0.05 -4.98
CA TYR A 118 -4.25 -1.04 -5.77
C TYR A 118 -4.64 -2.41 -5.22
N LEU A 119 -4.56 -2.58 -3.90
CA LEU A 119 -4.87 -3.83 -3.21
C LEU A 119 -6.34 -4.21 -3.40
N VAL A 120 -7.27 -3.27 -3.20
CA VAL A 120 -8.72 -3.49 -3.38
C VAL A 120 -9.01 -4.02 -4.78
N VAL A 121 -8.51 -3.34 -5.83
CA VAL A 121 -8.78 -3.79 -7.22
C VAL A 121 -8.15 -5.15 -7.50
N CYS A 122 -6.89 -5.38 -7.11
CA CYS A 122 -6.24 -6.67 -7.32
C CYS A 122 -6.96 -7.81 -6.57
N GLN A 123 -7.40 -7.55 -5.34
CA GLN A 123 -8.08 -8.53 -4.51
C GLN A 123 -9.52 -8.77 -4.95
N CYS A 124 -10.24 -7.78 -5.48
CA CYS A 124 -11.52 -8.00 -6.16
C CYS A 124 -11.36 -8.99 -7.31
N LEU A 125 -10.38 -8.77 -8.19
CA LEU A 125 -10.09 -9.68 -9.31
C LEU A 125 -9.74 -11.08 -8.79
N ARG A 126 -8.94 -11.16 -7.72
CA ARG A 126 -8.58 -12.41 -7.07
C ARG A 126 -9.79 -13.18 -6.51
N ILE A 127 -10.69 -12.49 -5.82
CA ILE A 127 -11.92 -13.11 -5.28
C ILE A 127 -12.74 -13.72 -6.42
N VAL A 128 -12.92 -12.97 -7.52
CA VAL A 128 -13.63 -13.48 -8.70
C VAL A 128 -12.97 -14.74 -9.26
N THR A 129 -11.64 -14.76 -9.39
CA THR A 129 -10.94 -15.92 -9.97
C THR A 129 -11.08 -17.17 -9.11
N PHE A 130 -10.76 -17.14 -7.81
CA PHE A 130 -10.81 -18.37 -7.01
C PHE A 130 -12.24 -18.82 -6.64
N TYR A 131 -13.25 -17.94 -6.66
CA TYR A 131 -14.65 -18.36 -6.53
C TYR A 131 -15.22 -18.91 -7.85
N SER A 132 -14.72 -18.45 -9.00
CA SER A 132 -15.18 -18.95 -10.30
C SER A 132 -14.69 -20.37 -10.59
N THR A 133 -13.43 -20.66 -10.26
CA THR A 133 -12.79 -21.95 -10.54
C THR A 133 -11.96 -22.37 -9.35
N GLN A 134 -12.22 -23.58 -8.85
CA GLN A 134 -11.50 -24.16 -7.73
C GLN A 134 -10.56 -25.25 -8.25
N LEU A 135 -9.28 -25.13 -7.90
CA LEU A 135 -8.26 -26.11 -8.22
C LEU A 135 -7.65 -26.67 -6.92
N PRO A 136 -7.10 -27.89 -6.96
CA PRO A 136 -6.47 -28.50 -5.79
C PRO A 136 -5.19 -27.75 -5.42
N GLY A 137 -5.01 -27.45 -4.13
CA GLY A 137 -3.90 -26.64 -3.64
C GLY A 137 -2.58 -27.44 -3.67
N PRO A 138 -1.46 -26.86 -4.11
CA PRO A 138 -0.19 -27.58 -4.22
C PRO A 138 0.48 -27.85 -2.86
N ASN A 139 0.07 -27.09 -1.84
CA ASN A 139 0.67 -27.07 -0.52
C ASN A 139 0.50 -28.41 0.20
N TYR A 140 1.54 -28.82 0.94
CA TYR A 140 1.61 -30.12 1.59
C TYR A 140 0.43 -30.40 2.54
N HIS A 141 -0.03 -29.38 3.27
CA HIS A 141 -1.15 -29.53 4.21
C HIS A 141 -2.54 -29.56 3.54
N CYS A 142 -2.61 -29.28 2.23
CA CYS A 142 -3.84 -29.29 1.43
C CYS A 142 -4.03 -30.58 0.62
N ARG A 143 -3.05 -31.50 0.66
CA ARG A 143 -3.10 -32.77 -0.07
C ARG A 143 -4.05 -33.76 0.61
N GLU A 144 -4.53 -34.72 -0.19
CA GLU A 144 -5.33 -35.84 0.30
C GLU A 144 -4.61 -36.56 1.46
N GLY A 145 -5.34 -36.82 2.55
CA GLY A 145 -4.81 -37.45 3.76
C GLY A 145 -4.33 -36.48 4.86
N SER A 146 -4.18 -35.19 4.57
CA SER A 146 -3.88 -34.19 5.60
C SER A 146 -5.13 -33.80 6.39
N LYS A 147 -5.01 -33.71 7.73
CA LYS A 147 -6.10 -33.26 8.62
C LYS A 147 -6.52 -31.81 8.39
N LEU A 148 -5.65 -31.00 7.77
CA LEU A 148 -5.90 -29.59 7.46
C LEU A 148 -6.39 -29.37 6.03
N ALA A 149 -6.52 -30.42 5.22
CA ALA A 149 -6.91 -30.28 3.81
C ALA A 149 -8.36 -29.84 3.66
N ARG A 150 -9.25 -30.22 4.58
CA ARG A 150 -10.65 -29.82 4.57
C ARG A 150 -11.06 -29.35 5.96
N LEU A 151 -11.57 -28.13 6.04
CA LEU A 151 -12.21 -27.66 7.27
C LEU A 151 -13.53 -28.41 7.49
N PRO A 152 -13.87 -28.77 8.74
CA PRO A 152 -15.19 -29.26 9.06
C PRO A 152 -16.25 -28.20 8.69
N PRO A 153 -17.49 -28.60 8.35
CA PRO A 153 -18.56 -27.64 8.09
C PRO A 153 -18.73 -26.70 9.31
N PRO A 154 -18.85 -25.38 9.11
CA PRO A 154 -18.91 -24.43 10.21
C PRO A 154 -20.18 -24.67 11.04
N GLU A 155 -20.03 -24.75 12.36
CA GLU A 155 -21.17 -24.97 13.27
C GLU A 155 -21.96 -23.67 13.49
N SER A 156 -21.35 -22.52 13.20
CA SER A 156 -22.01 -21.21 13.29
C SER A 156 -21.47 -20.21 12.27
N VAL A 157 -22.31 -19.25 11.88
CA VAL A 157 -21.89 -18.11 11.05
C VAL A 157 -20.79 -17.28 11.71
N LEU A 158 -20.74 -17.28 13.06
CA LEU A 158 -19.73 -16.58 13.83
C LEU A 158 -18.33 -17.17 13.63
N GLU A 159 -18.21 -18.47 13.43
CA GLU A 159 -16.92 -19.13 13.16
C GLU A 159 -16.33 -18.68 11.81
N VAL A 160 -17.19 -18.48 10.81
CA VAL A 160 -16.77 -17.97 9.50
C VAL A 160 -16.33 -16.51 9.61
N PHE A 161 -17.02 -15.68 10.40
CA PHE A 161 -16.65 -14.27 10.63
C PHE A 161 -15.43 -14.10 11.56
N LEU A 162 -15.30 -14.92 12.60
CA LEU A 162 -14.15 -14.93 13.52
C LEU A 162 -13.00 -15.72 12.89
N ILE A 163 -12.41 -15.13 11.86
CA ILE A 163 -11.17 -15.64 11.27
C ILE A 163 -10.13 -15.67 12.40
N ASN A 164 -9.67 -16.87 12.77
CA ASN A 164 -8.43 -17.03 13.53
C ASN A 164 -7.28 -16.56 12.62
N PHE A 165 -7.06 -15.24 12.56
CA PHE A 165 -6.20 -14.52 11.62
C PHE A 165 -4.83 -15.18 11.37
N PRO A 166 -4.05 -15.57 12.40
CA PRO A 166 -2.75 -16.18 12.17
C PRO A 166 -2.85 -17.58 11.56
N GLN A 167 -3.85 -18.37 11.93
CA GLN A 167 -4.04 -19.72 11.41
C GLN A 167 -4.58 -19.69 9.97
N GLY A 168 -5.57 -18.83 9.69
CA GLY A 168 -6.22 -18.74 8.38
C GLY A 168 -5.34 -18.15 7.28
N VAL A 169 -4.38 -17.29 7.63
CA VAL A 169 -3.41 -16.71 6.67
C VAL A 169 -2.29 -17.71 6.34
N ILE A 170 -1.90 -18.56 7.30
CA ILE A 170 -0.78 -19.49 7.14
C ILE A 170 -1.22 -20.86 6.59
N TYR A 171 -2.43 -21.31 6.96
CA TYR A 171 -2.94 -22.66 6.65
C TYR A 171 -4.21 -22.66 5.78
N GLY A 172 -4.48 -21.58 5.04
CA GLY A 172 -5.59 -21.56 4.11
C GLY A 172 -5.34 -22.48 2.91
N CYS A 173 -6.23 -23.45 2.67
CA CYS A 173 -6.19 -24.27 1.45
C CYS A 173 -7.16 -23.77 0.38
N GLY A 174 -6.73 -23.87 -0.86
CA GLY A 174 -7.42 -23.37 -2.04
C GLY A 174 -6.40 -22.91 -3.07
N ASP A 175 -6.64 -23.15 -4.35
CA ASP A 175 -5.82 -22.54 -5.39
C ASP A 175 -6.23 -21.08 -5.57
N LEU A 176 -5.65 -20.22 -4.73
CA LEU A 176 -5.99 -18.80 -4.63
C LEU A 176 -5.35 -18.00 -5.76
N ILE A 177 -5.66 -18.33 -7.02
CA ILE A 177 -5.25 -17.57 -8.21
C ILE A 177 -5.68 -16.12 -7.97
N PHE A 178 -4.79 -15.13 -7.93
CA PHE A 178 -3.32 -15.14 -7.97
C PHE A 178 -2.72 -14.75 -6.61
N SER A 179 -1.48 -15.15 -6.32
CA SER A 179 -0.88 -15.14 -4.96
C SER A 179 -0.93 -13.79 -4.23
N SER A 180 -1.45 -13.76 -2.99
CA SER A 180 -1.45 -12.57 -2.12
C SER A 180 -0.06 -12.05 -1.84
N HIS A 181 0.88 -12.94 -1.53
CA HIS A 181 2.26 -12.56 -1.24
C HIS A 181 2.84 -11.77 -2.40
N MET A 182 2.60 -12.23 -3.63
CA MET A 182 3.04 -11.53 -4.83
C MET A 182 2.29 -10.22 -5.06
N ILE A 183 0.98 -10.15 -4.79
CA ILE A 183 0.22 -8.90 -4.86
C ILE A 183 0.86 -7.84 -3.96
N PHE A 184 1.04 -8.14 -2.68
CA PHE A 184 1.61 -7.21 -1.71
C PHE A 184 3.06 -6.83 -2.09
N THR A 185 3.91 -7.82 -2.38
CA THR A 185 5.31 -7.56 -2.76
C THR A 185 5.40 -6.68 -4.00
N LEU A 186 4.65 -6.97 -5.06
CA LEU A 186 4.70 -6.19 -6.31
C LEU A 186 4.16 -4.77 -6.11
N VAL A 187 3.05 -4.61 -5.37
CA VAL A 187 2.51 -3.28 -5.03
C VAL A 187 3.54 -2.46 -4.26
N PHE A 188 4.21 -3.04 -3.27
CA PHE A 188 5.25 -2.36 -2.48
C PHE A 188 6.48 -2.00 -3.31
N VAL A 189 7.00 -2.94 -4.10
CA VAL A 189 8.17 -2.72 -4.95
C VAL A 189 7.88 -1.66 -6.03
N ARG A 190 6.71 -1.69 -6.66
CA ARG A 190 6.25 -0.64 -7.60
C ARG A 190 6.11 0.72 -6.92
N THR A 191 5.52 0.76 -5.73
CA THR A 191 5.37 2.00 -4.96
C THR A 191 6.75 2.58 -4.61
N TYR A 192 7.68 1.75 -4.17
CA TYR A 192 9.06 2.16 -3.90
C TYR A 192 9.82 2.56 -5.18
N GLN A 193 9.56 1.90 -6.31
CA GLN A 193 10.15 2.27 -7.60
C GLN A 193 9.75 3.71 -7.99
N LYS A 194 8.49 4.08 -7.76
CA LYS A 194 7.95 5.41 -8.08
C LYS A 194 8.43 6.48 -7.11
N TYR A 195 8.32 6.22 -5.81
CA TYR A 195 8.52 7.23 -4.76
C TYR A 195 9.87 7.16 -4.04
N GLY A 196 10.58 6.04 -4.15
CA GLY A 196 11.89 5.83 -3.54
C GLY A 196 12.97 6.67 -4.22
N MET A 197 13.95 7.11 -3.42
CA MET A 197 15.05 7.96 -3.92
C MET A 197 16.30 7.17 -4.31
N ARG A 198 16.62 6.08 -3.60
CA ARG A 198 17.87 5.34 -3.74
C ARG A 198 17.78 4.26 -4.84
N ARG A 199 18.56 4.41 -5.92
CA ARG A 199 18.59 3.46 -7.05
C ARG A 199 18.98 2.04 -6.64
N CYS A 200 19.98 1.88 -5.76
CA CYS A 200 20.41 0.55 -5.31
C CYS A 200 19.29 -0.22 -4.61
N ILE A 201 18.50 0.46 -3.76
CA ILE A 201 17.38 -0.16 -3.06
C ILE A 201 16.27 -0.53 -4.04
N LYS A 202 16.04 0.26 -5.09
CA LYS A 202 15.09 -0.09 -6.16
C LYS A 202 15.46 -1.41 -6.84
N GLN A 203 16.73 -1.54 -7.26
CA GLN A 203 17.21 -2.76 -7.90
C GLN A 203 17.14 -3.96 -6.95
N PHE A 204 17.54 -3.76 -5.69
CA PHE A 204 17.44 -4.79 -4.66
C PHE A 204 15.99 -5.21 -4.40
N ALA A 205 15.05 -4.28 -4.37
CA ALA A 205 13.63 -4.57 -4.16
C ALA A 205 13.04 -5.42 -5.31
N TRP A 206 13.42 -5.14 -6.56
CA TRP A 206 13.04 -5.98 -7.70
C TRP A 206 13.68 -7.37 -7.65
N LEU A 207 14.96 -7.46 -7.27
CA LEU A 207 15.62 -8.74 -7.06
C LEU A 207 14.90 -9.57 -5.98
N LEU A 208 14.55 -8.95 -4.85
CA LEU A 208 13.79 -9.62 -3.79
C LEU A 208 12.42 -10.11 -4.28
N ALA A 209 11.72 -9.37 -5.13
CA ALA A 209 10.45 -9.82 -5.72
C ALA A 209 10.62 -11.07 -6.59
N VAL A 210 11.70 -11.13 -7.38
CA VAL A 210 12.03 -12.31 -8.20
C VAL A 210 12.41 -13.49 -7.31
N VAL A 211 13.26 -13.28 -6.31
CA VAL A 211 13.65 -14.34 -5.36
C VAL A 211 12.43 -14.86 -4.58
N GLN A 212 11.55 -13.97 -4.13
CA GLN A 212 10.29 -14.34 -3.47
C GLN A 212 9.41 -15.19 -4.39
N SER A 213 9.30 -14.83 -5.68
CA SER A 213 8.54 -15.58 -6.69
C SER A 213 9.04 -17.03 -6.79
N LEU A 214 10.36 -17.20 -6.93
CA LEU A 214 10.98 -18.52 -7.04
C LEU A 214 10.82 -19.35 -5.77
N LEU A 215 10.99 -18.73 -4.60
CA LEU A 215 10.84 -19.41 -3.31
C LEU A 215 9.39 -19.85 -3.04
N ILE A 216 8.39 -19.08 -3.48
CA ILE A 216 6.98 -19.47 -3.36
C ILE A 216 6.71 -20.74 -4.19
N ILE A 217 7.23 -20.81 -5.42
CA ILE A 217 7.08 -21.98 -6.30
C ILE A 217 7.85 -23.19 -5.74
N ALA A 218 9.09 -22.97 -5.27
CA ALA A 218 9.92 -24.02 -4.69
C ALA A 218 9.35 -24.58 -3.36
N SER A 219 8.64 -23.76 -2.59
CA SER A 219 7.92 -24.18 -1.37
C SER A 219 6.56 -24.83 -1.65
N ARG A 220 6.18 -25.00 -2.92
CA ARG A 220 4.91 -25.61 -3.36
C ARG A 220 3.67 -24.93 -2.74
N LYS A 221 3.76 -23.64 -2.41
CA LYS A 221 2.64 -22.86 -1.85
C LYS A 221 1.61 -22.48 -2.89
N HIS A 222 2.10 -22.15 -4.08
CA HIS A 222 1.34 -21.67 -5.22
C HIS A 222 1.87 -22.32 -6.49
N TYR A 223 1.00 -22.46 -7.49
CA TYR A 223 1.43 -22.87 -8.82
C TYR A 223 2.16 -21.73 -9.52
N THR A 224 2.91 -22.03 -10.59
CA THR A 224 3.60 -21.00 -11.38
C THR A 224 2.59 -20.03 -11.99
N VAL A 225 1.40 -20.51 -12.37
CA VAL A 225 0.32 -19.66 -12.90
C VAL A 225 -0.07 -18.56 -11.92
N ASP A 226 -0.17 -18.84 -10.61
CA ASP A 226 -0.52 -17.84 -9.60
C ASP A 226 0.49 -16.69 -9.56
N ILE A 227 1.76 -17.00 -9.79
CA ILE A 227 2.85 -16.04 -9.74
C ILE A 227 2.87 -15.23 -11.03
N VAL A 228 2.82 -15.88 -12.19
CA VAL A 228 2.82 -15.21 -13.50
C VAL A 228 1.61 -14.28 -13.64
N VAL A 229 0.42 -14.75 -13.24
CA VAL A 229 -0.81 -13.97 -13.24
C VAL A 229 -0.70 -12.75 -12.33
N ALA A 230 -0.11 -12.90 -11.15
CA ALA A 230 0.15 -11.76 -10.26
C ALA A 230 1.09 -10.72 -10.90
N TRP A 231 2.16 -11.17 -11.56
CA TRP A 231 3.12 -10.28 -12.21
C TRP A 231 2.48 -9.38 -13.26
N TYR A 232 1.71 -9.91 -14.21
CA TYR A 232 1.10 -9.04 -15.21
C TYR A 232 -0.10 -8.26 -14.66
N THR A 233 -0.94 -8.86 -13.80
CA THR A 233 -2.18 -8.24 -13.32
C THR A 233 -1.89 -7.04 -12.43
N VAL A 234 -1.01 -7.19 -11.43
CA VAL A 234 -0.67 -6.09 -10.52
C VAL A 234 -0.05 -4.94 -11.29
N ASN A 235 0.83 -5.24 -12.24
CA ASN A 235 1.50 -4.23 -13.05
C ASN A 235 0.53 -3.48 -13.96
N LEU A 236 -0.49 -4.17 -14.50
CA LEU A 236 -1.56 -3.60 -15.32
C LEU A 236 -2.53 -2.75 -14.49
N VAL A 237 -2.98 -3.26 -13.34
CA VAL A 237 -3.85 -2.53 -12.40
C VAL A 237 -3.16 -1.25 -11.94
N ALA A 238 -1.88 -1.32 -11.58
CA ALA A 238 -1.09 -0.15 -11.19
C ALA A 238 -1.02 0.88 -12.33
N PHE A 239 -0.81 0.43 -13.57
CA PHE A 239 -0.78 1.31 -14.74
C PHE A 239 -2.11 2.04 -14.97
N PHE A 240 -3.24 1.33 -14.90
CA PHE A 240 -4.56 1.96 -15.07
C PHE A 240 -4.91 2.92 -13.95
N LEU A 241 -4.67 2.52 -12.70
CA LEU A 241 -4.97 3.36 -11.54
C LEU A 241 -4.08 4.60 -11.48
N ASP A 242 -2.81 4.51 -11.89
CA ASP A 242 -1.93 5.67 -11.96
C ASP A 242 -2.36 6.71 -12.99
N ARG A 243 -3.07 6.30 -14.06
CA ARG A 243 -3.62 7.25 -15.05
C ARG A 243 -4.91 7.90 -14.58
N LYS A 244 -5.59 7.30 -13.59
CA LYS A 244 -6.87 7.81 -13.05
C LYS A 244 -6.68 8.60 -11.76
N LEU A 245 -5.65 8.28 -10.98
CA LEU A 245 -5.36 8.95 -9.71
C LEU A 245 -4.46 10.17 -9.95
N PRO A 246 -4.78 11.34 -9.38
CA PRO A 246 -3.92 12.53 -9.48
C PRO A 246 -2.52 12.24 -8.93
N GLU A 247 -1.49 12.86 -9.48
CA GLU A 247 -0.13 12.74 -8.94
C GLU A 247 -0.07 13.23 -7.49
N LEU A 248 0.74 12.56 -6.66
CA LEU A 248 0.90 12.98 -5.28
C LEU A 248 1.66 14.32 -5.25
N PRO A 249 1.24 15.29 -4.41
CA PRO A 249 1.93 16.57 -4.33
C PRO A 249 3.37 16.37 -3.84
N ASP A 250 4.33 16.72 -4.68
CA ASP A 250 5.76 16.67 -4.35
C ASP A 250 6.13 17.84 -3.44
N ARG A 251 6.66 17.53 -2.25
CA ARG A 251 7.05 18.55 -1.25
C ARG A 251 8.26 19.40 -1.69
N SER A 252 9.00 19.00 -2.72
CA SER A 252 10.13 19.78 -3.26
C SER A 252 9.71 21.04 -4.01
N SER A 253 8.45 21.15 -4.41
CA SER A 253 7.91 22.36 -5.05
C SER A 253 7.40 23.39 -4.04
N GLY A 254 7.27 23.02 -2.76
CA GLY A 254 6.81 23.89 -1.66
C GLY A 254 7.92 24.54 -0.83
N SER A 255 9.21 24.34 -1.19
CA SER A 255 10.34 24.99 -0.51
C SER A 255 10.57 26.45 -0.92
N THR A 256 9.70 27.02 -1.75
CA THR A 256 9.55 28.47 -1.89
C THR A 256 8.11 28.86 -1.53
N ALA A 257 7.97 29.45 -0.35
CA ALA A 257 6.75 29.93 0.31
C ALA A 257 5.98 28.92 1.19
N PRO A 258 5.72 29.26 2.48
CA PRO A 258 4.87 28.46 3.35
C PRO A 258 3.41 28.47 2.84
N PRO A 259 2.67 27.36 2.96
CA PRO A 259 1.25 27.35 2.66
C PRO A 259 0.52 28.14 3.74
N LEU A 260 0.03 29.33 3.39
CA LEU A 260 -0.94 30.06 4.20
C LEU A 260 -2.22 29.21 4.27
N LEU A 261 -2.57 28.81 5.50
CA LEU A 261 -3.86 28.23 5.85
C LEU A 261 -5.01 29.05 5.24
N PRO A 262 -6.08 28.42 4.72
CA PRO A 262 -7.27 29.15 4.30
C PRO A 262 -8.10 29.45 5.54
N LEU A 263 -7.95 30.65 6.11
CA LEU A 263 -8.81 31.16 7.17
C LEU A 263 -9.42 32.49 6.73
N SER A 264 -10.75 32.45 6.60
CA SER A 264 -11.69 33.58 6.62
C SER A 264 -11.75 34.47 5.37
N THR A 265 -12.76 34.21 4.55
CA THR A 265 -13.48 35.17 3.71
C THR A 265 -14.02 36.34 4.54
N ARG A 266 -13.16 37.27 4.96
CA ARG A 266 -13.56 38.57 5.50
C ARG A 266 -12.33 39.49 5.55
N ASN A 267 -12.11 40.26 4.47
CA ASN A 267 -11.29 41.49 4.37
C ASN A 267 -10.64 41.70 2.98
N LYS A 268 -11.35 41.34 1.89
CA LYS A 268 -10.92 41.67 0.51
C LYS A 268 -11.79 42.72 -0.18
N ASP A 269 -12.54 43.52 0.58
CA ASP A 269 -13.36 44.62 0.04
C ASP A 269 -12.89 46.03 0.47
N GLY A 270 -11.99 46.14 1.45
CA GLY A 270 -11.49 47.44 1.92
C GLY A 270 -10.32 48.01 1.12
N LYS A 271 -9.42 47.15 0.63
CA LYS A 271 -8.12 47.59 0.09
C LYS A 271 -8.18 48.11 -1.35
N ASN A 272 -9.14 47.63 -2.16
CA ASN A 272 -9.32 48.12 -3.54
C ASN A 272 -9.99 49.51 -3.62
N LYS A 273 -10.66 49.98 -2.56
CA LYS A 273 -11.33 51.30 -2.57
C LYS A 273 -10.35 52.46 -2.31
N GLU A 274 -9.33 52.27 -1.46
CA GLU A 274 -8.34 53.31 -1.17
C GLU A 274 -7.35 53.53 -2.33
N GLU A 275 -6.96 52.49 -3.07
CA GLU A 275 -6.07 52.63 -4.24
C GLU A 275 -6.78 53.31 -5.42
N HIS A 276 -8.06 53.02 -5.65
CA HIS A 276 -8.83 53.69 -6.71
C HIS A 276 -9.12 55.16 -6.42
N GLN A 277 -9.24 55.55 -5.14
CA GLN A 277 -9.52 56.94 -4.75
C GLN A 277 -8.27 57.83 -4.77
N LYS A 278 -7.07 57.27 -4.58
CA LYS A 278 -5.79 58.00 -4.77
C LYS A 278 -5.44 58.26 -6.24
N LEU A 279 -5.85 57.39 -7.16
CA LEU A 279 -5.58 57.57 -8.60
C LEU A 279 -6.51 58.61 -9.27
N LEU A 280 -7.70 58.86 -8.72
CA LEU A 280 -8.64 59.84 -9.27
C LEU A 280 -8.35 61.29 -8.84
N ASN A 281 -7.64 61.51 -7.73
CA ASN A 281 -7.34 62.86 -7.20
C ASN A 281 -6.03 63.49 -7.73
N GLY A 282 -5.30 62.80 -8.62
CA GLY A 282 -3.97 63.23 -9.09
C GLY A 282 -3.95 64.13 -10.34
N ASN A 283 -5.08 64.42 -10.98
CA ASN A 283 -5.11 65.00 -12.33
C ASN A 283 -5.85 66.34 -12.49
N SER A 284 -5.97 67.16 -11.44
CA SER A 284 -6.70 68.44 -11.53
C SER A 284 -5.93 69.63 -10.94
N SER A 285 -4.87 70.09 -11.61
CA SER A 285 -4.40 71.49 -11.50
C SER A 285 -3.27 71.83 -12.47
N ALA A 286 -3.61 72.05 -13.74
CA ALA A 286 -2.83 72.99 -14.56
C ALA A 286 -3.69 73.53 -15.71
N THR A 287 -3.72 74.85 -15.81
CA THR A 287 -4.12 75.70 -16.96
C THR A 287 -5.50 76.35 -16.91
N THR A 288 -5.53 77.59 -16.36
CA THR A 288 -6.27 78.80 -16.81
C THR A 288 -5.96 79.93 -15.79
N SER A 289 -5.57 81.18 -16.07
CA SER A 289 -5.56 82.01 -17.29
C SER A 289 -4.69 83.27 -17.09
N SER A 290 -4.13 83.77 -18.20
CA SER A 290 -3.99 85.18 -18.65
C SER A 290 -3.90 86.36 -17.65
N VAL A 291 -2.89 87.21 -17.85
CA VAL A 291 -3.02 88.56 -18.47
C VAL A 291 -1.81 88.80 -19.37
#